data_AF-A0A6N9UUK1-F1
#
_entry.id   AF-A0A6N9UUK1-F1
#
_cell.length_a   1.000
_cell.length_b   1.000
_cell.length_c   1.000
_cell.angle_alpha   90.00
_cell.angle_beta   90.00
_cell.angle_gamma   90.00
#
_symmetry.space_group_name_H-M   'P 1'
#
loop_
_entity.id
_entity.type
_entity.pdbx_description
1 polymer ?
#
loop_
_entity_poly.entity_id
_entity_poly.type
_entity_poly.pdbx_seq_one_letter_code
_entity_poly.pdbx_strand_id
1 'polypeptide(L)'
;MDPTAPLAPKISYGGPYSECTANSCVAAGGAGVTGTFSLAPGDGDSPVVGYRFRFRTDSTWTYVTGSSVTITFAPPYRTFEDLQVAARDTLGRYGPDTITSFMVA
;
A
#
# COMPACT_ATOMS: atom_id res chain seq x y z
N MET A 1 6.65 23.18 -13.45
CA MET A 1 5.78 22.06 -13.84
C MET A 1 6.63 20.81 -13.81
N ASP A 2 6.33 19.85 -12.95
CA ASP A 2 6.98 18.53 -12.98
C ASP A 2 6.35 17.72 -14.13
N PRO A 3 7.10 17.41 -15.21
CA PRO A 3 6.54 16.68 -16.34
C PRO A 3 6.33 15.20 -16.02
N THR A 4 6.91 14.67 -14.94
CA THR A 4 6.85 13.26 -14.60
C THR A 4 5.67 12.93 -13.70
N ALA A 5 5.14 11.71 -13.83
CA ALA A 5 4.18 11.17 -12.88
C ALA A 5 4.88 10.94 -11.51
N PRO A 6 4.12 10.83 -10.40
CA PRO A 6 4.69 10.52 -9.09
C PRO A 6 5.65 9.32 -9.09
N LEU A 7 6.57 9.31 -8.14
CA LEU A 7 7.42 8.15 -7.89
C LEU A 7 6.60 7.02 -7.23
N ALA A 8 7.21 5.83 -7.20
CA ALA A 8 6.64 4.70 -6.45
C ALA A 8 6.53 5.09 -4.95
N PRO A 9 5.35 4.90 -4.32
CA PRO A 9 5.16 5.29 -2.93
C PRO A 9 5.87 4.36 -1.95
N LYS A 10 6.17 4.86 -0.74
CA LYS A 10 6.67 4.03 0.36
C LYS A 10 5.49 3.40 1.12
N ILE A 11 5.65 2.14 1.51
CA ILE A 11 4.69 1.40 2.34
C ILE A 11 5.39 0.99 3.64
N SER A 12 4.73 1.17 4.78
CA SER A 12 5.23 0.70 6.08
C SER A 12 4.12 -0.02 6.85
N TYR A 13 4.49 -1.11 7.52
CA TYR A 13 3.55 -1.99 8.23
C TYR A 13 3.50 -1.61 9.71
N GLY A 14 2.29 -1.39 10.24
CA GLY A 14 2.06 -1.10 11.66
C GLY A 14 1.66 -2.33 12.50
N GLY A 15 1.65 -3.52 11.90
CA GLY A 15 1.20 -4.77 12.53
C GLY A 15 -0.27 -5.10 12.25
N PRO A 16 -0.71 -6.35 12.51
CA PRO A 16 0.11 -7.48 12.96
C PRO A 16 0.98 -8.07 11.83
N TYR A 17 0.71 -7.69 10.58
CA TYR A 17 1.43 -8.17 9.41
C TYR A 17 2.79 -7.48 9.26
N SER A 18 3.71 -8.17 8.58
CA SER A 18 5.01 -7.65 8.15
C SER A 18 5.24 -8.01 6.69
N GLU A 19 5.96 -7.16 5.97
CA GLU A 19 6.36 -7.43 4.59
C GLU A 19 7.12 -8.76 4.47
N CYS A 20 6.73 -9.56 3.50
CA CYS A 20 7.49 -10.71 3.04
C CYS A 20 8.65 -10.24 2.17
N THR A 21 9.85 -10.65 2.55
CA THR A 21 11.10 -10.39 1.82
C THR A 21 11.62 -11.71 1.26
N ALA A 22 12.72 -11.64 0.49
CA ALA A 22 13.39 -12.84 -0.02
C ALA A 22 13.82 -13.83 1.10
N ASN A 23 14.04 -13.33 2.32
CA ASN A 23 14.62 -14.13 3.42
C ASN A 23 13.64 -14.40 4.57
N SER A 24 12.47 -13.76 4.59
CA SER A 24 11.52 -13.87 5.70
C SER A 24 10.10 -13.57 5.24
N CYS A 25 9.17 -14.46 5.59
CA CYS A 25 7.75 -14.30 5.34
C CYS A 25 6.99 -15.00 6.46
N VAL A 26 6.86 -14.30 7.59
CA VAL A 26 6.21 -14.84 8.80
C VAL A 26 4.71 -14.63 8.67
N ALA A 27 3.95 -15.72 8.79
CA ALA A 27 2.49 -15.63 8.91
C ALA A 27 2.12 -14.97 10.24
N ALA A 28 1.31 -13.92 10.19
CA ALA A 28 0.85 -13.18 11.37
C ALA A 28 -0.62 -12.77 11.27
N GLY A 29 -1.21 -12.30 12.38
CA GLY A 29 -2.62 -11.93 12.43
C GLY A 29 -3.56 -13.13 12.26
N GLY A 30 -4.59 -12.96 11.43
CA GLY A 30 -5.55 -13.99 11.04
C GLY A 30 -6.69 -13.41 10.21
N ALA A 31 -7.60 -14.28 9.76
CA ALA A 31 -8.83 -13.83 9.11
C ALA A 31 -9.62 -12.87 10.00
N GLY A 32 -10.05 -11.73 9.45
CA GLY A 32 -10.76 -10.67 10.18
C GLY A 32 -9.89 -9.81 11.11
N VAL A 33 -8.61 -10.13 11.30
CA VAL A 33 -7.71 -9.31 12.11
C VAL A 33 -7.28 -8.09 11.30
N THR A 34 -7.51 -6.90 11.83
CA THR A 34 -7.16 -5.66 11.11
C THR A 34 -5.66 -5.38 11.23
N GLY A 35 -5.02 -5.13 10.10
CA GLY A 35 -3.68 -4.55 10.02
C GLY A 35 -3.69 -3.12 9.51
N THR A 36 -2.62 -2.39 9.81
CA THR A 36 -2.44 -0.99 9.40
C THR A 36 -1.24 -0.82 8.47
N PHE A 37 -1.38 0.00 7.44
CA PHE A 37 -0.34 0.27 6.45
C PHE A 37 -0.23 1.77 6.23
N SER A 38 0.98 2.32 6.38
CA SER A 38 1.25 3.73 6.15
C SER A 38 1.79 3.94 4.75
N LEU A 39 1.20 4.88 4.03
CA LEU A 39 1.56 5.28 2.67
C LEU A 39 2.22 6.65 2.72
N ALA A 40 3.36 6.80 2.06
CA ALA A 40 4.09 8.06 1.95
C ALA A 40 4.65 8.25 0.53
N PRO A 41 4.99 9.50 0.12
CA PRO A 41 5.56 9.77 -1.20
C PRO A 41 6.92 9.09 -1.33
N GLY A 42 7.37 8.86 -2.56
CA GLY A 42 8.76 8.48 -2.81
C GLY A 42 9.72 9.56 -2.32
N ASP A 43 11.00 9.21 -2.13
CA ASP A 43 11.99 10.20 -1.68
C ASP A 43 12.16 11.32 -2.72
N GLY A 44 11.95 12.57 -2.29
CA GLY A 44 11.98 13.74 -3.17
C GLY A 44 10.71 13.95 -4.01
N ASP A 45 9.67 13.13 -3.86
CA ASP A 45 8.43 13.21 -4.65
C ASP A 45 7.48 14.27 -4.09
N SER A 46 7.15 15.29 -4.90
CA SER A 46 6.21 16.34 -4.54
C SER A 46 5.69 17.11 -5.76
N PRO A 47 4.38 17.43 -5.86
CA PRO A 47 3.35 17.21 -4.84
C PRO A 47 2.59 15.88 -5.03
N VAL A 48 2.55 15.04 -3.99
CA VAL A 48 1.62 13.91 -3.87
C VAL A 48 0.40 14.32 -3.06
N VAL A 49 -0.80 14.11 -3.62
CA VAL A 49 -2.08 14.54 -3.01
C VAL A 49 -2.99 13.37 -2.64
N GLY A 50 -2.58 12.15 -2.94
CA GLY A 50 -3.35 10.96 -2.59
C GLY A 50 -2.75 9.69 -3.16
N TYR A 51 -3.48 8.60 -3.00
CA TYR A 51 -3.08 7.27 -3.46
C TYR A 51 -4.29 6.50 -3.98
N ARG A 52 -4.04 5.54 -4.86
CA ARG A 52 -4.92 4.40 -5.06
C ARG A 52 -4.26 3.16 -4.48
N PHE A 53 -5.03 2.28 -3.88
CA PHE A 53 -4.54 0.99 -3.43
C PHE A 53 -5.56 -0.12 -3.67
N ARG A 54 -5.07 -1.35 -3.71
CA ARG A 54 -5.89 -2.55 -3.63
C ARG A 54 -5.10 -3.68 -3.00
N PHE A 55 -5.78 -4.50 -2.25
CA PHE A 55 -5.29 -5.80 -1.82
C PHE A 55 -5.58 -6.83 -2.93
N ARG A 56 -4.83 -7.94 -2.97
CA ARG A 56 -5.02 -9.03 -3.93
C ARG A 56 -6.47 -9.55 -3.94
N THR A 57 -7.10 -9.57 -2.77
CA THR A 57 -8.48 -10.00 -2.56
C THR A 57 -9.52 -8.95 -2.95
N ASP A 58 -9.12 -7.70 -3.19
CA ASP A 58 -10.02 -6.66 -3.68
C ASP A 58 -10.25 -6.80 -5.19
N SER A 59 -11.51 -6.57 -5.60
CA SER A 59 -11.90 -6.51 -7.01
C SER A 59 -11.76 -5.12 -7.64
N THR A 60 -11.55 -4.08 -6.83
CA THR A 60 -11.52 -2.68 -7.25
C THR A 60 -10.44 -1.88 -6.53
N TRP A 61 -10.03 -0.75 -7.11
CA TRP A 61 -9.13 0.19 -6.46
C TRP A 61 -9.89 1.07 -5.47
N THR A 62 -9.31 1.26 -4.29
CA THR A 62 -9.74 2.27 -3.32
C THR A 62 -8.87 3.51 -3.46
N TYR A 63 -9.47 4.69 -3.28
CA TYR A 63 -8.79 5.98 -3.43
C TYR A 63 -8.78 6.74 -2.11
N VAL A 64 -7.63 7.28 -1.74
CA VAL A 64 -7.45 8.10 -0.53
C VAL A 64 -6.73 9.40 -0.86
N THR A 65 -6.95 10.42 -0.03
CA THR A 65 -6.35 11.75 -0.19
C THR A 65 -5.41 12.05 0.96
N GLY A 66 -4.42 12.90 0.70
CA GLY A 66 -3.35 13.26 1.63
C GLY A 66 -1.98 12.79 1.14
N SER A 67 -0.95 13.55 1.50
CA SER A 67 0.45 13.23 1.18
C SER A 67 1.02 12.13 2.08
N SER A 68 0.37 11.79 3.19
CA SER A 68 0.71 10.66 4.05
C SER A 68 -0.58 10.14 4.67
N VAL A 69 -0.85 8.85 4.51
CA VAL A 69 -2.14 8.24 4.86
C VAL A 69 -1.91 6.88 5.50
N THR A 70 -2.66 6.57 6.57
CA THR A 70 -2.74 5.22 7.10
C THR A 70 -4.02 4.55 6.60
N ILE A 71 -3.88 3.40 5.97
CA ILE A 71 -4.99 2.55 5.54
C ILE A 71 -5.06 1.30 6.42
N THR A 72 -6.24 0.66 6.43
CA THR A 72 -6.50 -0.56 7.20
C THR A 72 -7.02 -1.66 6.31
N PHE A 73 -6.70 -2.91 6.65
CA PHE A 73 -7.23 -4.08 5.96
C PHE A 73 -7.39 -5.25 6.91
N ALA A 74 -8.52 -5.94 6.80
CA ALA A 74 -8.81 -7.17 7.52
C ALA A 74 -8.97 -8.30 6.48
N PRO A 75 -7.99 -9.22 6.37
CA PRO A 75 -8.04 -10.27 5.37
C PRO A 75 -9.28 -11.17 5.58
N PRO A 76 -10.01 -11.53 4.52
CA PRO A 76 -11.22 -12.34 4.65
C PRO A 76 -10.95 -13.80 5.06
N TYR A 77 -9.74 -14.30 4.80
CA TYR A 77 -9.32 -15.68 5.07
C TYR A 77 -7.79 -15.80 5.12
N ARG A 78 -7.30 -16.99 5.49
CA ARG A 78 -5.88 -17.39 5.41
C ARG A 78 -5.37 -17.29 3.98
N THR A 79 -4.41 -16.39 3.72
CA THR A 79 -3.92 -16.13 2.37
C THR A 79 -2.52 -15.54 2.36
N PHE A 80 -1.88 -15.63 1.19
CA PHE A 80 -0.75 -14.79 0.83
C PHE A 80 -1.31 -13.57 0.08
N GLU A 81 -1.14 -12.40 0.66
CA GLU A 81 -1.74 -11.16 0.19
C GLU A 81 -0.70 -10.26 -0.46
N ASP A 82 -1.10 -9.55 -1.51
CA ASP A 82 -0.33 -8.46 -2.11
C ASP A 82 -1.05 -7.14 -1.86
N LEU A 83 -0.33 -6.12 -1.43
CA LEU A 83 -0.78 -4.74 -1.37
C LEU A 83 -0.12 -3.96 -2.52
N GLN A 84 -0.95 -3.44 -3.42
CA GLN A 84 -0.53 -2.60 -4.54
C GLN A 84 -0.93 -1.16 -4.29
N VAL A 85 -0.02 -0.21 -4.44
CA VAL A 85 -0.26 1.21 -4.17
C VAL A 85 0.41 2.10 -5.23
N ALA A 86 -0.31 3.08 -5.77
CA ALA A 86 0.25 4.14 -6.59
C ALA A 86 -0.10 5.53 -6.05
N ALA A 87 0.90 6.43 -6.03
CA ALA A 87 0.73 7.83 -5.66
C ALA A 87 0.03 8.64 -6.78
N ARG A 88 -0.71 9.67 -6.39
CA ARG A 88 -1.44 10.60 -7.25
C ARG A 88 -0.92 12.02 -7.10
N ASP A 89 -0.66 12.70 -8.21
CA ASP A 89 -0.30 14.13 -8.21
C ASP A 89 -1.50 15.07 -8.31
N THR A 90 -1.23 16.38 -8.25
CA THR A 90 -2.23 17.45 -8.43
C THR A 90 -2.90 17.47 -9.81
N LEU A 91 -2.28 16.84 -10.83
CA LEU A 91 -2.84 16.72 -12.18
C LEU A 91 -3.70 15.46 -12.33
N GLY A 92 -3.79 14.63 -11.29
CA GLY A 92 -4.56 13.41 -11.26
C GLY A 92 -3.87 12.20 -11.91
N ARG A 93 -2.58 12.30 -12.21
CA ARG A 93 -1.77 11.22 -12.78
C ARG A 93 -1.34 10.26 -11.66
N TYR A 94 -1.27 8.97 -11.99
CA TYR A 94 -0.73 7.95 -11.09
C TYR A 94 0.67 7.54 -11.52
N GLY A 95 1.55 7.40 -10.54
CA GLY A 95 2.89 6.83 -10.71
C GLY A 95 2.88 5.30 -10.90
N PRO A 96 4.07 4.68 -10.93
CA PRO A 96 4.19 3.23 -10.87
C PRO A 96 3.68 2.69 -9.53
N ASP A 97 3.23 1.43 -9.54
CA ASP A 97 2.77 0.75 -8.32
C ASP A 97 3.96 0.28 -7.47
N THR A 98 3.90 0.50 -6.17
CA THR A 98 4.66 -0.28 -5.18
C THR A 98 3.84 -1.51 -4.82
N ILE A 99 4.44 -2.68 -4.95
CA ILE A 99 3.82 -3.96 -4.60
C ILE A 99 4.63 -4.60 -3.48
N THR A 100 3.98 -4.84 -2.35
CA THR A 100 4.55 -5.60 -1.23
C THR A 100 3.60 -6.74 -0.89
N SER A 101 4.12 -7.79 -0.26
CA SER A 101 3.31 -8.95 0.10
C SER A 101 3.42 -9.25 1.58
N PHE A 102 2.43 -9.93 2.15
CA PHE A 102 2.47 -10.42 3.53
C PHE A 102 1.69 -11.72 3.68
N MET A 103 2.01 -12.50 4.71
CA MET A 103 1.37 -13.78 4.96
C MET A 103 0.40 -13.69 6.14
N VAL A 104 -0.83 -14.15 5.92
CA VAL A 104 -1.88 -14.18 6.94
C VAL A 104 -1.82 -15.51 7.67
N ALA A 105 -1.72 -15.45 9.02
CA ALA A 105 -1.94 -16.59 9.91
C ALA A 105 -3.44 -16.81 10.10
#